data_AF-A0A959TKI4-F1
#
_entry.id   AF-A0A959TKI4-F1
#
_cell.length_a   1.000
_cell.length_b   1.000
_cell.length_c   1.000
_cell.angle_alpha   90.00
_cell.angle_beta   90.00
_cell.angle_gamma   90.00
#
_symmetry.space_group_name_H-M   'P 1'
#
loop_
_entity.id
_entity.type
_entity.pdbx_description
1 polymer ?
#
loop_
_entity_poly.entity_id
_entity_poly.type
_entity_poly.pdbx_seq_one_letter_code
_entity_poly.pdbx_strand_id
1 'polypeptide(L)' 'FRGVKASGFDGRGNFTFGVKEQIIFPEIDIDKTDRIQGMDITFVTTAKTDQEAKALLKAFDFPFADKDKQ' A
#
# COMPACT_ATOMS: atom_id res chain seq x y z
N PHE A 1 -4.21 -10.60 7.16
CA PHE A 1 -3.30 -9.59 6.60
C PHE A 1 -2.11 -9.41 7.54
N ARG A 2 -0.85 -9.43 7.05
CA ARG A 2 0.37 -9.33 7.90
C ARG A 2 1.04 -7.93 7.84
N GLY A 3 0.29 -6.92 7.36
CA GLY A 3 0.81 -5.58 7.09
C GLY A 3 1.43 -5.44 5.70
N VAL A 4 1.46 -4.21 5.19
CA VAL A 4 2.14 -3.86 3.94
C VAL A 4 3.64 -3.75 4.19
N LYS A 5 4.47 -4.28 3.29
CA LYS A 5 5.92 -4.15 3.40
C LYS A 5 6.33 -2.68 3.20
N ALA A 6 7.13 -2.14 4.11
CA ALA A 6 7.75 -0.82 3.97
C ALA A 6 8.92 -0.78 2.97
N SER A 7 9.10 -1.81 2.13
CA SER A 7 10.15 -1.86 1.10
C SER A 7 9.72 -1.25 -0.23
N GLY A 8 8.46 -0.81 -0.36
CA GLY A 8 7.88 -0.28 -1.59
C GLY A 8 8.16 1.20 -1.85
N PHE A 9 9.09 1.82 -1.12
CA PHE A 9 9.47 3.22 -1.35
C PHE A 9 10.49 3.34 -2.48
N ASP A 10 10.42 4.44 -3.24
CA ASP A 10 11.24 4.68 -4.43
C ASP A 10 12.47 5.57 -4.20
N GLY A 11 12.77 5.96 -2.96
CA GLY A 11 13.86 6.88 -2.62
C GLY A 11 13.48 8.36 -2.73
N ARG A 12 12.29 8.68 -3.25
CA ARG A 12 11.80 10.04 -3.50
C ARG A 12 10.49 10.31 -2.77
N GLY A 13 10.17 9.50 -1.76
CA GLY A 13 8.97 9.68 -0.95
C GLY A 13 7.67 9.16 -1.61
N ASN A 14 7.75 8.42 -2.72
CA ASN A 14 6.59 7.71 -3.25
C ASN A 14 6.58 6.28 -2.73
N PHE A 15 5.38 5.74 -2.50
CA PHE A 15 5.20 4.39 -1.97
C PHE A 15 4.25 3.59 -2.85
N THR A 16 4.74 2.46 -3.37
CA THR A 16 3.95 1.55 -4.20
C THR A 16 3.78 0.21 -3.51
N PHE A 17 2.56 -0.33 -3.53
CA PHE A 17 2.27 -1.67 -3.06
C PHE A 17 1.22 -2.36 -3.94
N GLY A 18 1.38 -3.67 -4.09
CA GLY A 18 0.47 -4.51 -4.85
C GLY A 18 -0.64 -5.10 -3.98
N VAL A 19 -1.87 -4.98 -4.45
CA VAL A 19 -3.04 -5.69 -3.99
C VAL A 19 -3.24 -6.91 -4.90
N LYS A 20 -3.22 -8.12 -4.33
CA LYS A 20 -3.33 -9.35 -5.13
C LYS A 20 -4.72 -9.58 -5.71
N GLU A 21 -5.75 -9.12 -5.02
CA GLU A 21 -7.13 -9.40 -5.35
C GLU A 21 -7.95 -8.12 -5.14
N GLN A 22 -8.50 -7.55 -6.21
CA GLN A 22 -9.32 -6.33 -6.13
C GLN A 22 -10.66 -6.52 -5.40
N ILE A 23 -11.08 -7.76 -5.12
CA ILE A 23 -12.34 -8.11 -4.44
C ILE A 23 -12.37 -7.71 -2.96
N ILE A 24 -11.27 -7.14 -2.43
CA ILE A 24 -11.24 -6.56 -1.09
C ILE A 24 -12.14 -5.31 -0.98
N PHE A 25 -12.48 -4.69 -2.11
CA PHE A 25 -13.36 -3.54 -2.17
C PHE A 25 -14.81 -4.02 -2.29
N PRO A 26 -15.71 -3.61 -1.38
CA PRO A 26 -17.11 -4.03 -1.41
C PRO A 26 -17.86 -3.54 -2.65
N GLU A 27 -17.32 -2.56 -3.37
CA GLU A 27 -17.85 -2.07 -4.64
C GLU A 27 -17.68 -3.07 -5.81
N ILE A 28 -16.79 -4.07 -5.69
CA ILE A 28 -16.54 -5.05 -6.74
C ILE A 28 -17.44 -6.28 -6.53
N ASP A 29 -18.33 -6.52 -7.50
CA ASP A 29 -19.20 -7.69 -7.54
C ASP A 29 -18.44 -8.89 -8.12
N ILE A 30 -18.22 -9.92 -7.30
CA ILE A 30 -17.50 -11.14 -7.67
C ILE A 30 -18.27 -11.91 -8.74
N ASP A 31 -19.59 -11.90 -8.71
CA ASP A 31 -20.44 -12.66 -9.63
C ASP A 31 -20.48 -12.04 -11.03
N LYS A 32 -20.17 -10.74 -11.15
CA LYS A 32 -20.03 -10.03 -12.43
C LYS A 32 -18.60 -10.02 -12.97
N THR A 33 -17.62 -10.42 -12.16
CA THR A 33 -16.20 -10.31 -12.51
C THR A 33 -15.68 -11.64 -13.02
N ASP A 34 -15.31 -11.68 -14.30
CA ASP A 34 -14.90 -12.90 -15.00
C ASP A 34 -13.54 -13.46 -14.52
N ARG A 35 -12.66 -12.61 -13.97
CA ARG A 35 -11.32 -12.98 -13.47
C ARG A 35 -10.88 -12.10 -12.30
N ILE A 36 -10.34 -12.71 -11.24
CA ILE A 36 -9.67 -11.98 -10.16
C ILE A 36 -8.36 -11.41 -10.69
N GLN A 37 -8.25 -10.08 -10.68
CA GLN A 37 -7.05 -9.35 -11.05
C GLN A 37 -6.40 -8.70 -9.83
N GLY A 38 -5.08 -8.60 -9.87
CA GLY A 38 -4.32 -7.77 -8.95
C GLY A 38 -4.25 -6.33 -9.43
N MET A 39 -3.96 -5.41 -8.52
CA MET A 39 -3.81 -3.98 -8.79
C MET A 39 -2.62 -3.43 -8.00
N ASP A 40 -1.79 -2.62 -8.65
CA ASP A 40 -0.76 -1.86 -7.96
C ASP A 40 -1.29 -0.46 -7.62
N ILE A 41 -1.11 -0.06 -6.35
CA ILE A 41 -1.50 1.26 -5.85
C ILE A 41 -0.23 2.01 -5.49
N THR A 42 -0.12 3.25 -6.00
CA THR A 42 1.00 4.15 -5.71
C THR A 42 0.49 5.39 -5.00
N PHE A 43 1.04 5.65 -3.82
CA PHE A 43 0.90 6.92 -3.12
C PHE A 43 2.01 7.87 -3.56
N VAL A 44 1.61 8.95 -4.22
CA VAL A 44 2.50 10.05 -4.59
C VAL A 44 2.40 11.11 -3.50
N THR A 45 3.52 11.39 -2.84
CA THR A 45 3.58 12.41 -1.78
C THR A 45 4.53 13.54 -2.15
N THR A 46 4.45 14.65 -1.43
CA THR A 46 5.37 15.79 -1.59
C THR A 46 6.67 15.62 -0.79
N ALA A 47 6.82 14.51 -0.06
CA ALA A 47 8.02 14.23 0.73
C ALA A 47 9.24 14.08 -0.20
N LYS A 48 10.41 14.51 0.27
CA LYS A 48 11.65 14.39 -0.52
C LYS A 48 12.42 13.11 -0.21
N THR A 49 12.08 12.46 0.90
CA THR A 49 12.75 11.27 1.40
C THR A 49 11.74 10.21 1.82
N ASP A 50 12.16 8.95 1.78
CA ASP A 50 11.33 7.82 2.19
C ASP A 50 10.99 7.87 3.69
N GLN A 51 11.86 8.45 4.51
CA GLN A 51 11.63 8.59 5.94
C GLN A 51 10.46 9.53 6.24
N GLU A 52 10.40 10.67 5.55
CA GLU A 52 9.28 11.61 5.65
C GLU A 52 7.97 10.98 5.17
N ALA A 53 8.00 10.31 4.01
CA ALA A 53 6.81 9.63 3.47
C ALA A 53 6.32 8.49 4.38
N LYS A 54 7.23 7.72 4.96
CA LYS A 54 6.91 6.66 5.91
C LYS A 54 6.33 7.21 7.21
N ALA A 55 6.88 8.30 7.73
CA ALA A 55 6.34 8.97 8.91
C ALA A 55 4.92 9.50 8.67
N LEU A 56 4.68 10.08 7.49
CA LEU A 56 3.35 10.53 7.07
C LEU A 56 2.35 9.37 7.02
N LEU A 57 2.68 8.30 6.29
CA LEU A 57 1.79 7.12 6.19
C LEU A 57 1.56 6.46 7.55
N LYS A 58 2.58 6.41 8.42
CA LYS A 58 2.43 5.90 9.79
C LYS A 58 1.50 6.77 10.65
N ALA A 59 1.49 8.09 10.45
CA ALA A 59 0.57 9.00 11.12
C ALA A 59 -0.88 8.88 10.62
N PHE A 60 -1.09 8.38 9.41
CA PHE A 60 -2.41 8.03 8.85
C PHE A 60 -2.85 6.60 9.22
N ASP A 61 -2.25 5.99 10.24
CA ASP A 61 -2.52 4.60 10.66
C ASP A 61 -2.36 3.57 9.52
N PHE A 62 -1.48 3.86 8.56
CA PHE A 62 -1.24 2.93 7.46
C PHE A 62 -0.61 1.63 8.02
N PRO A 63 -1.18 0.45 7.70
CA PRO A 63 -0.85 -0.78 8.39
C PRO A 63 0.42 -1.43 7.82
N PHE A 64 1.58 -0.87 8.17
CA PHE A 64 2.88 -1.47 7.85
C PHE A 64 3.11 -2.78 8.61
N ALA A 65 3.82 -3.71 8.00
CA ALA A 65 4.23 -4.96 8.64
C ALA A 65 5.19 -4.66 9.82
N ASP A 66 4.95 -5.28 10.98
CA ASP A 66 5.60 -5.05 12.29
C ASP A 66 7.14 -5.18 12.34
N LYS A 67 7.82 -5.45 11.22
CA LYS A 67 9.29 -5.41 11.14
C LYS A 67 9.89 -4.02 11.37
N ASP A 68 9.06 -2.98 11.44
CA ASP A 68 9.47 -1.62 11.83
C ASP A 68 9.47 -1.36 13.35
N LYS A 69 9.10 -2.35 14.18
CA LYS A 69 9.15 -2.26 15.66
C LYS A 69 10.36 -2.98 16.29
N GLN A 70 11.38 -3.37 15.52
CA GLN A 70 12.60 -4.00 16.05
C GLN A 70 13.81 -3.09 15.94
#